data_AF-A0A453G7T8-F1
#
_entry.id   AF-A0A453G7T8-F1
#
_cell.length_a   1.000
_cell.length_b   1.000
_cell.length_c   1.000
_cell.angle_alpha   90.00
_cell.angle_beta   90.00
_cell.angle_gamma   90.00
#
_symmetry.space_group_name_H-M   'P 1'
#
loop_
_entity.id
_entity.type
_entity.pdbx_description
1 polymer ?
#
loop_
_entity_poly.entity_id
_entity_poly.type
_entity_poly.pdbx_seq_one_letter_code
_entity_poly.pdbx_strand_id
1 'polypeptide(L)'
;SLYNIVQRKEDYVGTVLQSVPLNIQFRRSLVGERWNSWIHLVGRLMDVQLSDQPDSLQWKLARNGVFTVKSFYLDLINSGPIPRSIHIWKVKIP
;
A
#
# COMPACT_ATOMS: atom_id res chain seq x y z
N SER A 1 15.97 -1.24 -6.20
CA SER A 1 14.64 -1.01 -5.61
C SER A 1 13.71 -0.48 -6.70
N LEU A 2 12.66 -1.22 -7.06
CA LEU A 2 11.87 -0.97 -8.27
C LEU A 2 10.89 0.21 -8.15
N TYR A 3 10.48 0.57 -6.93
CA TYR A 3 9.69 1.77 -6.67
C TYR A 3 10.17 2.37 -5.35
N ASN A 4 10.54 3.64 -5.37
CA ASN A 4 10.75 4.42 -4.17
C ASN A 4 9.71 5.54 -4.24
N ILE A 5 8.54 5.31 -3.66
CA ILE A 5 7.60 6.39 -3.40
C ILE A 5 8.27 7.17 -2.27
N VAL A 6 9.00 8.24 -2.62
CA VAL A 6 9.69 9.08 -1.66
C VAL A 6 8.63 9.97 -1.02
N GLN A 7 7.87 9.38 -0.10
CA GLN A 7 7.14 10.08 0.94
C GLN A 7 8.13 10.18 2.11
N ARG A 8 8.20 11.32 2.80
CA ARG A 8 9.18 11.47 3.89
C ARG A 8 8.97 10.34 4.89
N LYS A 9 10.08 9.82 5.41
CA LYS A 9 10.04 8.83 6.49
C LYS A 9 9.22 9.45 7.63
N GLU A 10 8.19 8.75 8.11
CA GLU A 10 7.30 9.14 9.23
C GLU A 10 6.12 10.07 8.88
N ASP A 11 5.84 10.35 7.60
CA ASP A 11 4.60 11.04 7.23
C ASP A 11 3.37 10.10 7.28
N TYR A 12 2.32 10.52 7.99
CA TYR A 12 1.04 9.81 8.04
C TYR A 12 0.17 10.14 6.81
N VAL A 13 -0.65 9.17 6.39
CA VAL A 13 -1.62 9.37 5.29
C VAL A 13 -2.54 10.55 5.59
N GLY A 14 -3.04 10.67 6.83
CA GLY A 14 -3.89 11.79 7.22
C GLY A 14 -3.23 13.16 7.05
N THR A 15 -1.95 13.28 7.40
CA THR A 15 -1.20 14.53 7.21
C THR A 15 -1.07 14.91 5.74
N VAL A 16 -0.86 13.93 4.85
CA VAL A 16 -0.75 14.19 3.41
C VAL A 16 -2.10 14.59 2.82
N LEU A 17 -3.19 13.93 3.22
CA LEU A 17 -4.55 14.22 2.75
C LEU A 17 -5.08 15.59 3.21
N GLN A 18 -4.58 16.13 4.31
CA GLN A 18 -4.97 17.46 4.81
C GLN A 18 -4.40 18.63 3.99
N SER A 19 -3.39 18.39 3.15
CA SER A 19 -2.77 19.43 2.31
C SER A 19 -3.47 19.58 0.95
N VAL A 20 -3.76 20.83 0.56
CA VAL A 20 -4.25 21.17 -0.80
C VAL A 20 -3.29 22.19 -1.43
N PRO A 21 -2.57 21.83 -2.51
CA PRO A 21 -2.53 20.52 -3.16
C PRO A 21 -1.79 19.46 -2.31
N LEU A 22 -2.10 18.17 -2.54
CA LEU A 22 -1.45 17.05 -1.83
C LEU A 22 0.08 17.17 -1.87
N ASN A 23 0.74 17.02 -0.73
CA ASN A 23 2.19 17.05 -0.59
C ASN A 23 2.86 15.79 -1.16
N ILE A 24 2.77 15.59 -2.47
CA ILE A 24 3.28 14.43 -3.20
C ILE A 24 4.14 14.90 -4.35
N GLN A 25 5.37 14.36 -4.43
CA GLN A 25 6.33 14.69 -5.48
C GLN A 25 6.75 13.43 -6.23
N PHE A 26 6.76 13.52 -7.55
CA PHE A 26 7.21 12.44 -8.41
C PHE A 26 8.63 12.72 -8.91
N ARG A 27 9.50 11.69 -8.85
CA ARG A 27 10.84 11.77 -9.42
C ARG A 27 10.83 11.91 -10.94
N ARG A 28 9.77 11.42 -11.61
CA ARG A 28 9.58 11.49 -13.06
C ARG A 28 8.29 12.25 -13.35
N SER A 29 8.30 13.04 -14.42
CA SER A 29 7.08 13.71 -14.88
C SER A 29 6.01 12.69 -15.26
N LEU A 30 4.77 12.96 -14.85
CA LEU A 30 3.59 12.21 -15.27
C LEU A 30 3.02 12.89 -16.52
N VAL A 31 2.90 12.16 -17.61
CA VAL A 31 2.43 12.67 -18.90
C VAL A 31 1.42 11.70 -19.50
N GLY A 32 0.44 12.22 -20.26
CA GLY A 32 -0.59 11.43 -20.93
C GLY A 32 -1.43 10.62 -19.95
N GLU A 33 -1.64 9.34 -20.24
CA GLU A 33 -2.48 8.43 -19.44
C GLU A 33 -2.07 8.36 -17.97
N ARG A 34 -0.79 8.51 -17.65
CA ARG A 34 -0.31 8.50 -16.26
C ARG A 34 -0.76 9.74 -15.49
N TRP A 35 -0.83 10.89 -16.16
CA TRP A 35 -1.38 12.11 -15.57
C TRP A 35 -2.88 12.01 -15.37
N ASN A 36 -3.61 11.49 -16.37
CA ASN A 36 -5.05 11.26 -16.25
C ASN A 36 -5.38 10.31 -15.09
N SER A 37 -4.65 9.20 -14.98
CA SER A 37 -4.77 8.25 -13.88
C SER A 37 -4.47 8.90 -12.52
N TRP A 38 -3.49 9.79 -12.47
CA TRP A 38 -3.16 10.55 -11.26
C TRP A 38 -4.27 11.49 -10.84
N ILE A 39 -4.80 12.31 -11.75
CA ILE A 39 -5.93 13.20 -11.46
C ILE A 39 -7.15 12.40 -11.01
N HIS A 40 -7.45 11.28 -11.68
CA HIS A 40 -8.56 10.41 -11.30
C HIS A 40 -8.36 9.75 -9.94
N LEU A 41 -7.11 9.45 -9.57
CA LEU A 41 -6.77 8.97 -8.22
C LEU A 41 -6.98 10.07 -7.19
N VAL A 42 -6.43 11.27 -7.42
CA VAL A 42 -6.56 12.42 -6.51
C VAL A 42 -8.04 12.77 -6.28
N GLY A 43 -8.87 12.77 -7.33
CA GLY A 43 -10.31 12.98 -7.21
C GLY A 43 -10.97 11.99 -6.24
N ARG A 44 -10.72 10.68 -6.43
CA ARG A 44 -11.23 9.65 -5.51
C ARG A 44 -10.67 9.78 -4.10
N LEU A 45 -9.45 10.29 -3.97
CA LEU A 45 -8.77 10.45 -2.69
C LEU A 45 -9.40 11.57 -1.86
N MET A 46 -9.84 12.66 -2.51
CA MET A 46 -10.53 13.78 -1.86
C MET A 46 -11.89 13.39 -1.27
N ASP A 47 -12.53 12.38 -1.85
CA ASP A 47 -13.79 11.83 -1.34
C ASP A 47 -13.59 10.91 -0.12
N VAL A 48 -12.34 10.56 0.23
CA VAL A 48 -12.04 9.70 1.39
C VAL A 48 -11.98 10.55 2.65
N GLN A 49 -12.92 10.31 3.57
CA GLN A 49 -12.86 10.86 4.92
C GLN A 49 -12.17 9.86 5.85
N LEU A 50 -11.04 10.25 6.40
CA LEU A 50 -10.40 9.47 7.47
C LEU A 50 -11.14 9.70 8.78
N SER A 51 -11.29 8.63 9.57
CA SER A 51 -11.77 8.69 10.94
C SER A 51 -10.61 8.59 11.92
N ASP A 52 -10.77 9.16 13.12
CA ASP A 52 -9.80 9.01 14.22
C ASP A 52 -9.85 7.63 14.91
N GLN A 53 -10.60 6.67 14.34
CA GLN A 53 -10.65 5.30 14.84
C GLN A 53 -9.32 4.58 14.55
N PRO A 54 -8.86 3.68 15.44
CA PRO A 54 -7.66 2.91 15.20
C PRO A 54 -7.82 2.04 13.95
N ASP A 55 -6.79 2.02 13.11
CA ASP A 55 -6.75 1.20 11.91
C ASP A 55 -6.94 -0.28 12.25
N SER A 56 -7.86 -0.95 11.55
CA SER A 56 -8.03 -2.40 11.63
C SER A 56 -7.42 -3.06 10.40
N LEU A 57 -6.39 -3.90 10.59
CA LEU A 57 -5.82 -4.70 9.51
C LEU A 57 -6.67 -5.95 9.29
N GLN A 58 -7.49 -5.92 8.23
CA GLN A 58 -8.29 -7.08 7.85
C GLN A 58 -7.64 -7.89 6.73
N TRP A 59 -7.34 -9.15 6.99
CA TRP A 59 -6.81 -10.08 5.99
C TRP A 59 -7.94 -10.81 5.28
N LYS A 60 -8.22 -10.41 4.03
CA LYS A 60 -9.25 -11.02 3.17
C LYS A 60 -9.05 -12.52 2.91
N LEU A 61 -7.86 -13.04 3.18
CA LEU A 61 -7.53 -14.45 3.03
C LEU A 61 -8.32 -15.34 4.02
N ALA A 62 -8.56 -14.85 5.24
CA ALA A 62 -9.29 -15.60 6.25
C ALA A 62 -10.69 -15.01 6.41
N ARG A 63 -11.72 -15.86 6.49
CA ARG A 63 -13.12 -15.43 6.67
C ARG A 63 -13.35 -14.60 7.95
N ASN A 64 -12.48 -14.74 8.95
CA ASN A 64 -12.52 -13.97 10.18
C ASN A 64 -11.77 -12.62 10.09
N GLY A 65 -11.14 -12.32 8.94
CA GLY A 65 -10.40 -11.07 8.72
C GLY A 65 -9.14 -10.92 9.56
N VAL A 66 -8.73 -11.91 10.35
CA VAL A 66 -7.58 -11.77 11.26
C VAL A 66 -6.29 -12.11 10.54
N PHE A 67 -5.29 -11.24 10.65
CA PHE A 67 -3.96 -11.59 10.22
C PHE A 67 -3.36 -12.65 11.12
N THR A 68 -2.85 -13.73 10.55
CA THR A 68 -1.86 -14.55 11.24
C THR A 68 -0.72 -14.87 10.29
N VAL A 69 0.50 -14.91 10.82
CA VAL A 69 1.67 -15.41 10.08
C VAL A 69 1.36 -16.82 9.53
N LYS A 70 0.67 -17.64 10.31
CA LYS A 70 0.24 -18.99 9.92
C LYS A 70 -0.66 -19.02 8.68
N SER A 71 -1.70 -18.19 8.61
CA SER A 71 -2.60 -18.15 7.45
C SER A 71 -1.88 -17.66 6.20
N PHE A 72 -1.00 -16.67 6.32
CA PHE A 72 -0.16 -16.20 5.23
C PHE A 72 0.75 -17.32 4.67
N TYR A 73 1.44 -18.05 5.55
CA TYR A 73 2.27 -19.18 5.13
C TYR A 73 1.47 -20.28 4.43
N LEU A 74 0.27 -20.60 4.92
CA LEU A 74 -0.59 -21.60 4.29
C LEU A 74 -1.01 -21.19 2.89
N ASP A 75 -1.41 -19.94 2.69
CA ASP A 75 -1.77 -19.44 1.36
C ASP A 75 -0.57 -19.43 0.40
N LEU A 76 0.60 -19.01 0.88
CA LEU A 76 1.83 -19.02 0.08
C LEU A 76 2.20 -20.43 -0.41
N ILE A 77 2.00 -21.45 0.43
CA ILE A 77 2.28 -22.85 0.08
C ILE A 77 1.21 -23.41 -0.85
N ASN A 78 -0.05 -22.98 -0.69
CA ASN A 78 -1.19 -23.50 -1.45
C ASN A 78 -1.45 -22.79 -2.79
N SER A 79 -0.81 -21.64 -3.06
CA SER A 79 -1.08 -20.77 -4.22
C SER A 79 -0.34 -21.15 -5.52
N GLY A 80 0.32 -22.31 -5.58
CA GLY A 80 0.94 -22.84 -6.80
C GLY A 80 2.45 -23.08 -6.68
N PRO A 81 3.20 -23.19 -7.80
CA PRO A 81 4.61 -23.56 -7.76
C PRO A 81 5.39 -22.50 -6.97
N ILE A 82 5.77 -22.87 -5.75
CA ILE A 82 6.59 -22.07 -4.84
C ILE A 82 7.83 -21.62 -5.63
N PRO A 83 8.02 -20.31 -5.86
CA PRO A 83 9.19 -19.88 -6.61
C PRO A 83 10.43 -20.28 -5.80
N ARG A 84 11.24 -21.17 -6.37
CA ARG A 84 12.41 -21.80 -5.71
C ARG A 84 13.49 -20.81 -5.28
N SER A 85 13.31 -19.52 -5.54
CA SER A 85 14.20 -18.43 -5.18
C SER A 85 13.45 -17.19 -4.71
N ILE A 86 12.48 -17.34 -3.81
CA ILE A 86 12.13 -16.22 -2.95
C ILE A 86 13.09 -16.29 -1.76
N HIS A 87 14.07 -15.39 -1.70
CA HIS A 87 14.86 -15.17 -0.49
C HIS A 87 13.99 -14.54 0.61
N ILE A 88 12.97 -15.28 1.07
CA ILE A 88 11.99 -14.87 2.09
C ILE A 88 12.73 -14.49 3.38
N TRP A 89 13.86 -15.15 3.66
CA TRP A 89 14.72 -14.90 4.82
C TRP A 89 15.30 -13.47 4.90
N LYS A 90 15.30 -12.69 3.81
CA LYS A 90 15.74 -11.29 3.81
C LYS A 90 14.60 -10.28 3.89
N VAL A 91 13.34 -10.75 3.93
CA VAL A 91 12.19 -9.88 4.11
C VAL A 91 12.11 -9.54 5.60
N LYS A 92 12.41 -8.29 5.96
CA LYS A 92 12.08 -7.77 7.29
C LYS A 92 10.56 -7.73 7.40
N ILE A 93 10.00 -8.62 8.21
CA ILE A 93 8.61 -8.58 8.62
C ILE A 93 8.51 -7.48 9.70
N PRO A 94 7.52 -6.56 9.64
CA PRO A 94 7.30 -5.56 10.67
C PRO A 94 6.99 -6.18 12.03
#